data_AF-A0A9E4WYI9-F1
#
_entry.id   AF-A0A9E4WYI9-F1
#
_cell.length_a   1.000
_cell.length_b   1.000
_cell.length_c   1.000
_cell.angle_alpha   90.00
_cell.angle_beta   90.00
_cell.angle_gamma   90.00
#
_symmetry.space_group_name_H-M   'P 1'
#
loop_
_entity.id
_entity.type
_entity.pdbx_description
1 polymer ?
#
loop_
_entity_poly.entity_id
_entity_poly.type
_entity_poly.pdbx_seq_one_letter_code
_entity_poly.pdbx_strand_id
1 'polypeptide(L)' 'MALQVAPETEVLRKEVQIRYTEVAESPDQTFHFHHGRPMAEILGYTMDQVDAMPAQAVESFAGV' A
#
# COMPACT_ATOMS: atom_id res chain seq x y z
N MET A 1 -19.64 -25.51 -4.72
CA MET A 1 -19.33 -24.49 -3.69
C MET A 1 -17.87 -24.63 -3.34
N ALA A 2 -17.04 -23.62 -3.61
CA ALA A 2 -15.70 -23.57 -3.07
C ALA A 2 -15.81 -23.11 -1.60
N LEU A 3 -15.33 -23.92 -0.65
CA LEU A 3 -15.14 -23.43 0.71
C LEU A 3 -14.01 -22.39 0.66
N GLN A 4 -14.34 -21.12 0.83
CA GLN A 4 -13.35 -20.08 1.02
C GLN A 4 -12.89 -20.17 2.48
N VAL A 5 -11.78 -20.87 2.71
CA VAL A 5 -11.12 -20.91 4.01
C VAL A 5 -10.46 -19.55 4.21
N ALA A 6 -10.94 -18.80 5.20
CA ALA A 6 -10.30 -17.55 5.59
C ALA A 6 -8.90 -17.86 6.16
N PRO A 7 -7.85 -17.11 5.77
CA PRO A 7 -6.52 -17.31 6.31
C PRO A 7 -6.50 -17.02 7.82
N GLU A 8 -5.60 -17.68 8.53
CA GLU A 8 -5.33 -17.37 9.93
C GLU A 8 -4.90 -15.91 10.05
N THR A 9 -5.52 -15.15 10.96
CA THR A 9 -5.32 -13.71 11.08
C THR A 9 -3.86 -13.31 11.28
N GLU A 10 -3.09 -14.09 12.03
CA GLU A 10 -1.67 -13.82 12.26
C GLU A 10 -0.83 -14.02 10.99
N VAL A 11 -1.14 -15.06 10.22
CA VAL A 11 -0.49 -15.30 8.92
C VAL A 11 -0.81 -14.15 7.97
N LEU A 12 -2.09 -13.78 7.86
CA LEU A 12 -2.50 -12.68 7.00
C LEU A 12 -1.85 -11.35 7.41
N ARG A 13 -1.83 -11.04 8.71
CA ARG A 13 -1.19 -9.83 9.22
C ARG A 13 0.29 -9.78 8.86
N LYS A 14 1.00 -10.89 9.03
CA LYS A 14 2.43 -10.98 8.70
C LYS A 14 2.67 -10.75 7.20
N GLU A 15 1.87 -11.39 6.35
CA GLU A 15 2.00 -11.19 4.89
C GLU A 15 1.71 -9.75 4.48
N VAL A 16 0.68 -9.12 5.05
CA VAL A 16 0.39 -7.69 4.79
C VAL A 16 1.56 -6.80 5.21
N GLN A 17 2.13 -7.03 6.39
CA GLN A 17 3.31 -6.29 6.86
C GLN A 17 4.49 -6.44 5.91
N ILE A 18 4.79 -7.67 5.45
CA ILE A 18 5.85 -7.92 4.48
C ILE A 18 5.61 -7.12 3.20
N ARG A 19 4.39 -7.14 2.65
CA ARG A 19 4.07 -6.36 1.43
C ARG A 19 4.23 -4.87 1.64
N TYR A 20 3.82 -4.33 2.79
CA TYR A 20 3.97 -2.90 3.06
C TYR A 20 5.43 -2.52 3.28
N THR A 21 6.25 -3.42 3.85
CA THR A 21 7.70 -3.24 3.92
C THR A 21 8.33 -3.22 2.53
N GLU A 22 7.94 -4.12 1.62
CA GLU A 22 8.44 -4.13 0.23
C GLU A 22 8.15 -2.81 -0.50
N VAL A 23 6.94 -2.25 -0.33
CA VAL A 23 6.59 -0.93 -0.89
C VAL A 23 7.45 0.19 -0.28
N ALA A 24 7.71 0.12 1.02
CA ALA A 24 8.51 1.14 1.71
C ALA A 24 9.99 1.11 1.26
N GLU A 25 10.55 -0.08 1.05
CA GLU A 25 11.95 -0.27 0.67
C GLU A 25 12.18 -0.12 -0.85
N SER A 26 11.18 -0.42 -1.67
CA SER A 26 11.31 -0.42 -3.14
C SER A 26 9.98 -0.04 -3.82
N PRO A 27 9.57 1.24 -3.72
CA PRO A 27 8.28 1.71 -4.24
C PRO A 27 8.20 1.69 -5.78
N ASP A 28 9.32 1.56 -6.47
CA ASP A 28 9.42 1.46 -7.93
C ASP A 28 9.09 0.07 -8.49
N GLN A 29 8.94 -0.94 -7.62
CA GLN A 29 8.51 -2.28 -8.01
C GLN A 29 7.02 -2.31 -8.41
N THR A 30 6.64 -3.36 -9.15
CA THR A 30 5.24 -3.58 -9.53
C THR A 30 4.50 -4.38 -8.44
N PHE A 31 3.41 -3.82 -7.94
CA PHE A 31 2.53 -4.47 -6.97
C PHE A 31 1.14 -4.71 -7.56
N HIS A 32 0.41 -5.66 -6.97
CA HIS A 32 -0.97 -5.98 -7.38
C HIS A 32 -2.03 -5.06 -6.74
N PHE A 33 -1.60 -4.02 -6.03
CA PHE A 33 -2.45 -3.03 -5.39
C PHE A 33 -1.93 -1.63 -5.71
N HIS A 34 -2.78 -0.63 -5.51
CA HIS A 34 -2.38 0.77 -5.68
C HIS A 34 -1.52 1.21 -4.50
N HIS A 35 -0.41 1.88 -4.80
CA HIS A 35 0.41 2.60 -3.85
C HIS A 35 0.75 3.98 -4.44
N GLY A 36 1.35 4.83 -3.61
CA GLY A 36 1.77 6.16 -3.95
C GLY A 36 0.68 7.14 -4.35
N ARG A 37 0.95 8.00 -5.33
CA ARG A 37 0.00 9.04 -5.80
C ARG A 37 -1.37 8.49 -6.17
N PRO A 38 -1.48 7.42 -6.99
CA PRO A 38 -2.78 6.82 -7.31
C PRO A 38 -3.55 6.39 -6.06
N MET A 39 -2.86 5.82 -5.06
CA MET A 39 -3.49 5.40 -3.80
C MET A 39 -3.98 6.59 -2.98
N ALA A 40 -3.20 7.66 -2.90
CA ALA A 40 -3.61 8.89 -2.22
C ALA A 40 -4.86 9.52 -2.85
N GLU A 41 -4.95 9.52 -4.18
CA GLU A 41 -6.12 10.00 -4.90
C GLU A 41 -7.35 9.10 -4.65
N ILE A 42 -7.19 7.78 -4.71
CA ILE A 42 -8.26 6.81 -4.41
C ILE A 42 -8.81 6.99 -2.99
N LEU A 43 -7.93 7.29 -2.03
CA LEU A 43 -8.30 7.53 -0.63
C LEU A 43 -8.84 8.95 -0.38
N GLY A 44 -8.88 9.81 -1.40
CA GLY A 44 -9.47 11.15 -1.32
C GLY A 44 -8.58 12.19 -0.66
N TYR A 45 -7.26 11.97 -0.59
CA TYR A 45 -6.32 13.02 -0.17
C TYR A 45 -6.31 14.15 -1.20
N THR A 46 -6.11 15.39 -0.73
CA THR A 46 -5.95 16.52 -1.63
C THR A 46 -4.57 16.48 -2.27
N MET A 47 -4.51 16.56 -3.60
CA MET A 47 -3.23 16.41 -4.31
C MET A 47 -2.27 17.58 -4.02
N ASP A 48 -2.77 18.77 -3.68
CA ASP A 48 -1.91 19.88 -3.23
C ASP A 48 -1.11 19.53 -1.95
N GLN A 49 -1.72 18.76 -1.03
CA GLN A 49 -1.01 18.31 0.18
C GLN A 49 -0.02 17.18 -0.14
N VAL A 50 -0.41 16.25 -1.02
CA VAL A 50 0.45 15.15 -1.47
C VAL A 50 1.67 15.71 -2.22
N ASP A 51 1.47 16.74 -3.05
CA ASP A 51 2.51 17.39 -3.85
C ASP A 51 3.53 18.15 -2.99
N ALA A 52 3.12 18.59 -1.79
CA ALA A 52 4.00 19.25 -0.84
C ALA A 52 4.88 18.27 -0.04
N MET A 53 4.61 16.96 -0.10
CA MET A 53 5.39 15.94 0.61
C MET A 53 6.65 15.52 -0.15
N PRO A 54 7.67 14.99 0.53
CA PRO A 54 8.82 14.40 -0.14
C PRO A 54 8.40 13.29 -1.11
N ALA A 55 8.94 13.28 -2.32
CA ALA A 55 8.59 12.31 -3.36
C ALA A 55 8.67 10.86 -2.86
N GLN A 56 9.75 10.50 -2.15
CA GLN A 56 9.93 9.16 -1.60
C GLN A 56 8.85 8.78 -0.57
N ALA A 57 8.38 9.73 0.23
CA ALA A 57 7.29 9.50 1.19
C ALA A 57 5.95 9.27 0.48
N VAL A 58 5.73 9.98 -0.64
CA VAL A 58 4.56 9.76 -1.48
C VAL A 58 4.68 8.40 -2.17
N GLU A 59 5.78 8.10 -2.84
CA GLU A 59 5.99 6.86 -3.60
C GLU A 59 5.84 5.60 -2.73
N SER A 60 6.29 5.64 -1.47
CA SER A 60 6.18 4.54 -0.52
C SER A 60 4.83 4.42 0.21
N PHE A 61 3.84 5.26 -0.12
CA PHE A 61 2.56 5.27 0.58
C PHE A 61 1.67 4.09 0.17
N ALA A 62 1.42 3.16 1.10
CA ALA A 62 0.55 1.99 0.88
C ALA A 62 -0.84 2.09 1.54
N GLY A 63 -1.13 3.16 2.27
CA GLY A 63 -2.33 3.33 3.10
C GLY A 63 -2.12 2.96 4.58
N VAL A 64 -2.91 3.55 5.49
CA VAL A 64 -2.94 3.29 6.95
C VAL A 64 -4.38 3.20 7.43
#